data_AF-A0A078AT36-F1
#
_entry.id   AF-A0A078AT36-F1
#
_cell.length_a   1.000
_cell.length_b   1.000
_cell.length_c   1.000
_cell.angle_alpha   90.00
_cell.angle_beta   90.00
_cell.angle_gamma   90.00
#
_symmetry.space_group_name_H-M   'P 1'
#
loop_
_entity.id
_entity.type
_entity.pdbx_description
1 polymer ?
#
loop_
_entity_poly.entity_id
_entity_poly.type
_entity_poly.pdbx_seq_one_letter_code
_entity_poly.pdbx_strand_id
1 'polypeptide(L)'
;MQKYVALQVQPLWEKYQFEDNIDSGAFGSVKKVKNTEDGKFYAMKVQDIKKLMTRVPKNYGIEMVRILREINTFRLCHPNITQFKESYFTFEDQFAIVTELAESNLKTYIENTELSNAQIAGIMIQILKGTIHLHNQNIMHRDLSPDNILVFENGQKFKICDFGMAQLLSSSNTYVGKPYFKAPEIDLGTDFRYNSQVDIWSLGVILYYLCTKEYQYQSNSIAEIKKQDQEKIITLQDEQKIFEQLLNKMLQLDPALRIDAIQVLYELCIIGNEPLEKHLEIEEEKEYNHNPTSNVDVKSAFAQTIQSTNAIWKNNLKDGYGRQIYDIGSYYIGEFKNGKRNGYGKFYYKDGSIYEGQWVNDIKEGLGFYKWIKGDQYCGQWVNGQRKGVGVSTLKNGDIYLGQFINNLHHGIRLYIAKDDGQIEIRKYENNNLIETLLKIENAQK
;
A
#
# COMPACT_ATOMS: atom_id res chain seq x y z
N MET A 1 -17.03 -16.48 0.82
CA MET A 1 -18.15 -15.60 0.40
C MET A 1 -17.61 -14.17 0.33
N GLN A 2 -17.39 -13.63 -0.88
CA GLN A 2 -16.66 -12.38 -1.08
C GLN A 2 -17.43 -11.20 -0.47
N LYS A 3 -17.04 -10.76 0.74
CA LYS A 3 -17.45 -9.47 1.29
C LYS A 3 -16.80 -8.39 0.42
N TYR A 4 -17.50 -7.96 -0.62
CA TYR A 4 -17.23 -6.69 -1.27
C TYR A 4 -17.26 -5.62 -0.18
N VAL A 5 -16.31 -4.68 -0.21
CA VAL A 5 -16.39 -3.49 0.64
C VAL A 5 -17.67 -2.77 0.25
N ALA A 6 -18.74 -2.98 1.00
CA ALA A 6 -19.96 -2.22 0.85
C ALA A 6 -19.62 -0.81 1.33
N LEU A 7 -19.48 0.12 0.39
CA LEU A 7 -19.67 1.52 0.72
C LEU A 7 -21.09 1.59 1.32
N GLN A 8 -21.18 2.05 2.56
CA GLN A 8 -22.41 2.22 3.32
C GLN A 8 -22.49 3.68 3.78
N VAL A 9 -23.71 4.18 3.95
CA VAL A 9 -23.96 5.47 4.58
C VAL A 9 -24.71 5.19 5.89
N GLN A 10 -24.16 5.64 7.01
CA GLN A 10 -24.79 5.49 8.33
C GLN A 10 -24.38 6.65 9.26
N PRO A 11 -25.15 6.95 10.32
CA PRO A 11 -24.76 7.94 11.32
C PRO A 11 -23.42 7.57 11.98
N LEU A 12 -22.59 8.57 12.28
CA LEU A 12 -21.25 8.33 12.81
C LEU A 12 -21.25 7.49 14.09
N TRP A 13 -22.23 7.72 14.97
CA TRP A 13 -22.27 7.20 16.35
C TRP A 13 -23.37 6.18 16.62
N GLU A 14 -23.99 5.59 15.57
CA GLU A 14 -25.04 4.59 15.77
C GLU A 14 -24.46 3.28 16.34
N LYS A 15 -23.44 2.75 15.66
CA LYS A 15 -22.78 1.48 16.03
C LYS A 15 -21.61 1.65 17.01
N TYR A 16 -21.12 2.88 17.16
CA TYR A 16 -19.91 3.18 17.91
C TYR A 16 -20.13 4.32 18.88
N GLN A 17 -19.67 4.14 20.11
CA GLN A 17 -19.65 5.17 21.14
C GLN A 17 -18.23 5.72 21.26
N PHE A 18 -18.11 7.04 21.31
CA PHE A 18 -16.83 7.70 21.56
C PHE A 18 -16.35 7.44 22.99
N GLU A 19 -15.06 7.16 23.13
CA GLU A 19 -14.42 6.93 24.43
C GLU A 19 -13.28 7.91 24.68
N ASP A 20 -12.34 8.02 23.73
CA ASP A 20 -11.17 8.90 23.90
C ASP A 20 -10.57 9.34 22.55
N ASN A 21 -9.77 10.40 22.55
CA ASN A 21 -8.96 10.80 21.40
C ASN A 21 -7.58 10.13 21.47
N ILE A 22 -7.19 9.42 20.42
CA ILE A 22 -5.89 8.74 20.34
C ILE A 22 -4.86 9.66 19.69
N ASP A 23 -5.23 10.27 18.56
CA ASP A 23 -4.33 11.14 17.81
C ASP A 23 -5.12 12.17 16.99
N SER A 24 -4.46 13.29 16.68
CA SER A 24 -4.97 14.33 15.80
C SER A 24 -3.91 14.68 14.76
N GLY A 25 -4.15 14.27 13.51
CA GLY A 25 -3.25 14.50 12.39
C GLY A 25 -3.83 15.45 11.34
N ALA A 26 -3.02 15.76 10.31
CA ALA A 26 -3.48 16.56 9.19
C ALA A 26 -4.74 15.94 8.53
N PHE A 27 -4.82 14.62 8.40
CA PHE A 27 -5.86 13.95 7.60
C PHE A 27 -7.09 13.51 8.40
N GLY A 28 -7.16 13.83 9.70
CA GLY A 28 -8.30 13.47 10.54
C GLY A 28 -7.91 13.26 12.01
N SER A 29 -8.92 12.95 12.81
CA SER A 29 -8.74 12.55 14.21
C SER A 29 -8.93 11.04 14.32
N VAL A 30 -8.03 10.37 15.04
CA VAL A 30 -8.16 8.96 15.39
C VAL A 30 -8.74 8.89 16.80
N LYS A 31 -9.85 8.19 16.94
CA LYS A 31 -10.62 8.09 18.19
C LYS A 31 -10.67 6.65 18.64
N LYS A 32 -10.56 6.44 19.94
CA LYS A 32 -10.95 5.19 20.58
C LYS A 32 -12.47 5.15 20.65
N VAL A 33 -13.05 4.08 20.13
CA VAL A 33 -14.49 3.88 20.13
C VAL A 33 -14.86 2.51 20.67
N LYS A 34 -16.02 2.40 21.28
CA LYS A 34 -16.60 1.13 21.72
C LYS A 34 -17.74 0.73 20.79
N ASN A 35 -17.68 -0.47 20.24
CA ASN A 35 -18.77 -1.01 19.43
C ASN A 35 -19.95 -1.41 20.35
N THR A 36 -21.16 -0.99 20.00
CA THR A 36 -22.36 -1.20 20.82
C THR A 36 -22.93 -2.62 20.73
N GLU A 37 -22.58 -3.39 19.70
CA GLU A 37 -23.05 -4.75 19.46
C GLU A 37 -22.18 -5.79 20.15
N ASP A 38 -20.85 -5.69 20.01
CA ASP A 38 -19.89 -6.67 20.55
C ASP A 38 -19.16 -6.20 21.82
N GLY A 39 -19.32 -4.92 22.21
CA GLY A 39 -18.73 -4.33 23.40
C GLY A 39 -17.21 -4.12 23.33
N LYS A 40 -16.56 -4.38 22.19
CA LYS A 40 -15.10 -4.27 22.03
C LYS A 40 -14.68 -2.84 21.65
N PHE A 41 -13.41 -2.54 21.92
CA PHE A 41 -12.80 -1.27 21.56
C PHE A 41 -12.10 -1.34 20.20
N TYR A 42 -12.18 -0.25 19.46
CA TYR A 42 -11.63 -0.08 18.13
C TYR A 42 -10.99 1.31 17.98
N ALA A 43 -10.13 1.45 16.97
CA ALA A 43 -9.67 2.75 16.52
C ALA A 43 -10.53 3.19 15.34
N MET A 44 -11.04 4.42 15.39
CA MET A 44 -11.83 5.04 14.32
C MET A 44 -11.13 6.30 13.82
N LYS A 45 -10.71 6.29 12.57
CA LYS A 45 -10.21 7.47 11.86
C LYS A 45 -11.38 8.12 11.13
N VAL A 46 -11.66 9.38 11.46
CA VAL A 46 -12.75 10.16 10.82
C VAL A 46 -12.13 11.27 9.99
N GLN A 47 -12.46 11.26 8.70
CA GLN A 47 -11.96 12.22 7.72
C GLN A 47 -13.11 13.09 7.19
N ASP A 48 -12.96 14.40 7.24
CA ASP A 48 -13.94 15.35 6.69
C ASP A 48 -13.66 15.54 5.20
N ILE A 49 -14.57 15.04 4.36
CA ILE A 49 -14.36 14.97 2.91
C ILE A 49 -14.28 16.38 2.35
N LYS A 50 -15.16 17.30 2.75
CA LYS A 50 -15.10 18.69 2.30
C LYS A 50 -13.76 19.33 2.61
N LYS A 51 -13.28 19.20 3.85
CA LYS A 51 -11.98 19.77 4.26
C LYS A 51 -10.83 19.16 3.48
N LEU A 52 -10.77 17.85 3.33
CA LEU A 52 -9.74 17.18 2.53
C LEU A 52 -9.69 17.73 1.11
N MET A 53 -10.86 17.91 0.51
CA MET A 53 -10.99 18.35 -0.86
C MET A 53 -10.52 19.80 -1.03
N THR A 54 -10.90 20.70 -0.11
CA THR A 54 -10.45 22.11 -0.15
C THR A 54 -8.94 22.32 0.04
N ARG A 55 -8.22 21.36 0.65
CA ARG A 55 -6.77 21.48 0.88
C ARG A 55 -5.91 21.25 -0.35
N VAL A 56 -6.43 20.56 -1.37
CA VAL A 56 -5.72 20.32 -2.62
C VAL A 56 -6.58 20.82 -3.79
N PRO A 57 -6.66 22.15 -4.01
CA PRO A 57 -7.47 22.72 -5.08
C PRO A 57 -7.11 22.07 -6.42
N LYS A 58 -8.11 21.55 -7.13
CA LYS A 58 -7.99 20.90 -8.46
C LYS A 58 -7.39 19.48 -8.46
N ASN A 59 -7.21 18.81 -7.32
CA ASN A 59 -6.68 17.44 -7.27
C ASN A 59 -7.46 16.46 -6.37
N TYR A 60 -8.74 16.75 -6.22
CA TYR A 60 -9.79 15.93 -5.60
C TYR A 60 -9.70 14.42 -5.89
N GLY A 61 -9.31 14.04 -7.11
CA GLY A 61 -9.23 12.64 -7.52
C GLY A 61 -8.12 11.86 -6.81
N ILE A 62 -7.03 12.53 -6.45
CA ILE A 62 -5.91 11.90 -5.73
C ILE A 62 -6.31 11.55 -4.30
N GLU A 63 -6.93 12.48 -3.57
CA GLU A 63 -7.37 12.23 -2.18
C GLU A 63 -8.40 11.09 -2.13
N MET A 64 -9.32 11.04 -3.10
CA MET A 64 -10.28 9.94 -3.21
C MET A 64 -9.62 8.60 -3.55
N VAL A 65 -8.60 8.60 -4.42
CA VAL A 65 -7.79 7.41 -4.70
C VAL A 65 -7.02 6.97 -3.46
N ARG A 66 -6.52 7.91 -2.65
CA ARG A 66 -5.86 7.65 -1.37
C ARG A 66 -6.80 6.98 -0.37
N ILE A 67 -7.98 7.56 -0.14
CA ILE A 67 -9.04 6.96 0.69
C ILE A 67 -9.37 5.55 0.19
N LEU A 68 -9.45 5.38 -1.13
CA LEU A 68 -9.73 4.07 -1.71
C LEU A 68 -8.63 3.04 -1.54
N ARG A 69 -7.37 3.45 -1.50
CA ARG A 69 -6.29 2.50 -1.25
C ARG A 69 -6.31 2.05 0.19
N GLU A 70 -6.57 2.98 1.11
CA GLU A 70 -6.86 2.67 2.51
C GLU A 70 -8.05 1.71 2.64
N ILE A 71 -9.00 1.75 1.69
CA ILE A 71 -10.11 0.80 1.58
C ILE A 71 -9.77 -0.54 0.92
N ASN A 72 -9.03 -0.52 -0.18
CA ASN A 72 -8.75 -1.75 -0.91
C ASN A 72 -7.76 -2.65 -0.16
N THR A 73 -7.01 -2.12 0.82
CA THR A 73 -6.22 -2.90 1.76
C THR A 73 -7.06 -3.74 2.73
N PHE A 74 -8.39 -3.59 2.76
CA PHE A 74 -9.27 -4.42 3.61
C PHE A 74 -9.24 -5.92 3.29
N ARG A 75 -8.71 -6.27 2.10
CA ARG A 75 -8.48 -7.67 1.71
C ARG A 75 -7.15 -8.22 2.20
N LEU A 76 -6.27 -7.37 2.71
CA LEU A 76 -5.02 -7.81 3.32
C LEU A 76 -5.36 -8.48 4.64
N CYS A 77 -5.03 -9.76 4.72
CA CYS A 77 -5.11 -10.53 5.93
C CYS A 77 -3.71 -11.05 6.19
N HIS A 78 -3.00 -10.39 7.11
CA HIS A 78 -1.66 -10.78 7.50
C HIS A 78 -1.43 -10.39 8.97
N PRO A 79 -0.75 -11.21 9.79
CA PRO A 79 -0.55 -10.95 11.21
C PRO A 79 0.18 -9.63 11.53
N ASN A 80 1.00 -9.13 10.60
CA ASN A 80 1.75 -7.87 10.72
C ASN A 80 1.16 -6.71 9.89
N ILE A 81 -0.11 -6.81 9.49
CA ILE A 81 -0.87 -5.73 8.86
C ILE A 81 -2.10 -5.47 9.73
N THR A 82 -2.39 -4.19 9.97
CA THR A 82 -3.50 -3.80 10.84
C THR A 82 -4.82 -4.32 10.28
N GLN A 83 -5.57 -5.04 11.10
CA GLN A 83 -6.85 -5.60 10.73
C GLN A 83 -7.90 -4.51 10.60
N PHE A 84 -8.44 -4.43 9.41
CA PHE A 84 -9.59 -3.60 9.13
C PHE A 84 -10.90 -4.26 9.60
N LYS A 85 -11.81 -3.44 10.15
CA LYS A 85 -13.14 -3.88 10.57
C LYS A 85 -14.22 -3.45 9.58
N GLU A 86 -14.40 -2.15 9.40
CA GLU A 86 -15.43 -1.58 8.51
C GLU A 86 -15.19 -0.10 8.21
N SER A 87 -15.83 0.41 7.17
CA SER A 87 -15.72 1.80 6.73
C SER A 87 -17.04 2.26 6.15
N TYR A 88 -17.37 3.52 6.36
CA TYR A 88 -18.65 4.06 5.92
C TYR A 88 -18.58 5.57 5.76
N PHE A 89 -19.44 6.09 4.91
CA PHE A 89 -19.72 7.51 4.81
C PHE A 89 -20.77 7.90 5.86
N THR A 90 -20.70 9.13 6.36
CA THR A 90 -21.72 9.68 7.26
C THR A 90 -22.56 10.73 6.53
N PHE A 91 -23.69 11.09 7.13
CA PHE A 91 -24.57 12.14 6.59
C PHE A 91 -23.98 13.55 6.75
N GLU A 92 -22.94 13.69 7.57
CA GLU A 92 -22.20 14.93 7.83
C GLU A 92 -20.94 15.08 6.96
N ASP A 93 -20.92 14.45 5.79
CA ASP A 93 -19.84 14.53 4.80
C ASP A 93 -18.50 13.97 5.30
N GLN A 94 -18.55 13.00 6.21
CA GLN A 94 -17.37 12.36 6.77
C GLN A 94 -17.19 10.94 6.24
N PHE A 95 -15.93 10.50 6.16
CA PHE A 95 -15.57 9.13 5.90
C PHE A 95 -14.91 8.52 7.15
N ALA A 96 -15.52 7.47 7.69
CA ALA A 96 -15.04 6.76 8.86
C ALA A 96 -14.38 5.44 8.44
N ILE A 97 -13.20 5.17 9.02
CA ILE A 97 -12.46 3.91 8.86
C ILE A 97 -12.26 3.35 10.26
N VAL A 98 -12.68 2.11 10.48
CA VAL A 98 -12.56 1.42 11.76
C VAL A 98 -11.59 0.25 11.64
N THR A 99 -10.60 0.22 12.52
CA THR A 99 -9.59 -0.84 12.61
C THR A 99 -9.51 -1.39 14.03
N GLU A 100 -8.79 -2.50 14.21
CA GLU A 100 -8.37 -2.93 15.53
C GLU A 100 -7.63 -1.80 16.29
N LEU A 101 -7.80 -1.77 17.62
CA LEU A 101 -7.19 -0.78 18.49
C LEU A 101 -5.80 -1.24 18.94
N ALA A 102 -4.78 -0.43 18.65
CA ALA A 102 -3.42 -0.62 19.15
C ALA A 102 -3.23 0.02 20.55
N GLU A 103 -2.20 -0.43 21.26
CA GLU A 103 -1.78 0.15 22.54
C GLU A 103 -1.01 1.47 22.32
N SER A 104 -0.17 1.51 21.28
CA SER A 104 0.62 2.68 20.87
C SER A 104 1.15 2.50 19.44
N ASN A 105 1.99 3.43 18.98
CA ASN A 105 2.81 3.28 17.78
C ASN A 105 4.29 3.04 18.16
N LEU A 106 5.11 2.63 17.18
CA LEU A 106 6.51 2.27 17.40
C LEU A 106 7.31 3.47 17.94
N LYS A 107 7.01 4.69 17.47
CA LYS A 107 7.65 5.91 17.98
C LYS A 107 7.48 6.04 19.50
N THR A 108 6.24 6.03 19.99
CA THR A 108 5.94 6.13 21.42
C THR A 108 6.45 4.93 22.20
N TYR A 109 6.44 3.73 21.61
CA TYR A 109 6.96 2.53 22.27
C TYR A 109 8.46 2.63 22.55
N ILE A 110 9.28 3.05 21.57
CA ILE A 110 10.74 3.11 21.77
C ILE A 110 11.21 4.29 22.61
N GLU A 111 10.43 5.38 22.68
CA GLU A 111 10.71 6.50 23.59
C GLU A 111 10.74 6.03 25.04
N ASN A 112 9.96 4.99 25.37
CA ASN A 112 9.79 4.46 26.72
C ASN A 112 10.44 3.09 26.94
N THR A 113 11.15 2.55 25.95
CA THR A 113 11.69 1.19 25.98
C THR A 113 13.15 1.17 25.51
N GLU A 114 14.00 0.41 26.19
CA GLU A 114 15.32 0.04 25.67
C GLU A 114 15.25 -1.33 25.01
N LEU A 115 15.84 -1.45 23.81
CA LEU A 115 15.75 -2.64 22.99
C LEU A 115 17.11 -3.30 22.84
N SER A 116 17.18 -4.59 23.14
CA SER A 116 18.31 -5.42 22.76
C SER A 116 18.36 -5.65 21.24
N ASN A 117 19.53 -6.03 20.72
CA ASN A 117 19.68 -6.41 19.31
C ASN A 117 18.69 -7.50 18.87
N ALA A 118 18.40 -8.49 19.73
CA ALA A 118 17.41 -9.52 19.41
C ALA A 118 15.99 -8.94 19.26
N GLN A 119 15.62 -7.97 20.11
CA GLN A 119 14.33 -7.29 20.01
C GLN A 119 14.26 -6.40 18.77
N ILE A 120 15.32 -5.65 18.44
CA ILE A 120 15.39 -4.84 17.21
C ILE A 120 15.20 -5.74 15.98
N ALA A 121 15.92 -6.87 15.92
CA ALA A 121 15.77 -7.83 14.83
C ALA A 121 14.35 -8.40 14.76
N GLY A 122 13.77 -8.78 15.90
CA GLY A 122 12.40 -9.31 15.98
C GLY A 122 11.33 -8.31 15.51
N ILE A 123 11.47 -7.04 15.86
CA ILE A 123 10.59 -5.96 15.38
C ILE A 123 10.73 -5.81 13.87
N MET A 124 11.96 -5.71 13.36
CA MET A 124 12.22 -5.55 11.92
C MET A 124 11.71 -6.73 11.11
N ILE A 125 11.86 -7.97 11.59
CA ILE A 125 11.32 -9.18 10.96
C ILE A 125 9.79 -9.08 10.84
N GLN A 126 9.09 -8.67 11.91
CA GLN A 126 7.63 -8.51 11.87
C GLN A 126 7.19 -7.47 10.84
N ILE A 127 7.87 -6.31 10.79
CA ILE A 127 7.58 -5.27 9.80
C ILE A 127 7.85 -5.81 8.39
N LEU A 128 8.99 -6.48 8.17
CA LEU A 128 9.34 -7.06 6.86
C LEU A 128 8.35 -8.11 6.38
N LYS A 129 7.81 -8.96 7.25
CA LYS A 129 6.77 -9.92 6.86
C LYS A 129 5.53 -9.21 6.30
N GLY A 130 5.08 -8.14 6.97
CA GLY A 130 4.01 -7.28 6.47
C GLY A 130 4.36 -6.63 5.14
N THR A 131 5.56 -6.09 5.01
CA THR A 131 6.05 -5.46 3.77
C THR A 131 6.15 -6.45 2.61
N ILE A 132 6.68 -7.67 2.84
CA ILE A 132 6.77 -8.73 1.84
C ILE A 132 5.36 -9.14 1.39
N HIS A 133 4.42 -9.31 2.32
CA HIS A 133 3.02 -9.61 1.96
C HIS A 133 2.41 -8.50 1.08
N LEU A 134 2.66 -7.22 1.41
CA LEU A 134 2.25 -6.09 0.56
C LEU A 134 2.89 -6.18 -0.83
N HIS A 135 4.20 -6.35 -0.90
CA HIS A 135 4.98 -6.38 -2.15
C HIS A 135 4.57 -7.56 -3.04
N ASN A 136 4.28 -8.73 -2.47
CA ASN A 136 3.76 -9.90 -3.19
C ASN A 136 2.40 -9.63 -3.85
N GLN A 137 1.62 -8.70 -3.30
CA GLN A 137 0.37 -8.22 -3.89
C GLN A 137 0.57 -6.99 -4.79
N ASN A 138 1.82 -6.60 -5.05
CA ASN A 138 2.22 -5.39 -5.76
C ASN A 138 1.70 -4.11 -5.10
N ILE A 139 1.54 -4.12 -3.77
CA ILE A 139 1.18 -2.95 -2.98
C ILE A 139 2.45 -2.41 -2.36
N MET A 140 2.64 -1.10 -2.51
CA MET A 140 3.75 -0.37 -1.92
C MET A 140 3.24 0.56 -0.86
N HIS A 141 3.89 0.62 0.31
CA HIS A 141 3.41 1.50 1.38
C HIS A 141 3.79 2.97 1.13
N ARG A 142 5.06 3.24 0.80
CA ARG A 142 5.64 4.57 0.47
C ARG A 142 5.65 5.62 1.58
N ASP A 143 5.29 5.22 2.79
CA ASP A 143 5.27 6.07 3.98
C ASP A 143 5.55 5.24 5.24
N LEU A 144 6.39 4.22 5.10
CA LEU A 144 6.82 3.45 6.25
C LEU A 144 7.61 4.38 7.17
N SER A 145 7.10 4.53 8.39
CA SER A 145 7.71 5.32 9.45
C SER A 145 7.28 4.76 10.80
N PRO A 146 7.98 5.09 11.90
CA PRO A 146 7.62 4.60 13.24
C PRO A 146 6.19 4.93 13.68
N ASP A 147 5.59 5.99 13.15
CA ASP A 147 4.21 6.37 13.46
C ASP A 147 3.18 5.47 12.76
N ASN A 148 3.55 4.89 11.61
CA ASN A 148 2.72 3.97 10.82
C ASN A 148 2.96 2.48 11.17
N ILE A 149 3.66 2.21 12.27
CA ILE A 149 3.83 0.88 12.85
C ILE A 149 3.13 0.87 14.21
N LEU A 150 2.04 0.12 14.32
CA LEU A 150 1.23 -0.03 15.52
C LEU A 150 1.75 -1.16 16.41
N VAL A 151 1.63 -0.96 17.71
CA VAL A 151 2.13 -1.87 18.75
C VAL A 151 0.97 -2.49 19.53
N PHE A 152 1.03 -3.80 19.71
CA PHE A 152 0.01 -4.61 20.37
C PHE A 152 0.67 -5.61 21.34
N GLU A 153 -0.13 -6.12 22.28
CA GLU A 153 0.25 -7.20 23.18
C GLU A 153 1.51 -6.86 23.99
N ASN A 154 1.55 -5.66 24.57
CA ASN A 154 2.65 -5.12 25.37
C ASN A 154 4.01 -5.15 24.63
N GLY A 155 4.02 -4.79 23.35
CA GLY A 155 5.25 -4.76 22.56
C GLY A 155 5.67 -6.10 21.99
N GLN A 156 4.78 -7.10 21.95
CA GLN A 156 5.06 -8.39 21.32
C GLN A 156 4.68 -8.42 19.83
N LYS A 157 3.68 -7.62 19.43
CA LYS A 157 3.18 -7.60 18.05
C LYS A 157 3.27 -6.21 17.42
N PHE A 158 3.80 -6.18 16.20
CA PHE A 158 3.97 -4.97 15.41
C PHE A 158 3.23 -5.12 14.08
N LYS A 159 2.41 -4.12 13.73
CA LYS A 159 1.58 -4.15 12.52
C LYS A 159 1.67 -2.85 11.75
N ILE A 160 1.76 -2.95 10.43
CA ILE A 160 1.76 -1.79 9.52
C ILE A 160 0.35 -1.20 9.42
N CYS A 161 0.21 0.13 9.40
CA CYS A 161 -1.04 0.87 9.24
C CYS A 161 -0.91 2.07 8.27
N ASP A 162 -2.03 2.74 7.96
CA ASP A 162 -2.12 3.94 7.10
C ASP A 162 -1.56 3.79 5.66
N PHE A 163 -2.34 3.11 4.82
CA PHE A 163 -2.00 2.87 3.41
C PHE A 163 -2.43 3.99 2.46
N GLY A 164 -2.82 5.17 2.97
CA GLY A 164 -3.32 6.26 2.13
C GLY A 164 -2.29 6.76 1.11
N MET A 165 -1.02 6.48 1.36
CA MET A 165 0.15 6.89 0.59
C MET A 165 0.58 5.89 -0.49
N ALA A 166 0.03 4.67 -0.46
CA ALA A 166 0.28 3.69 -1.50
C ALA A 166 -0.08 4.35 -2.83
N GLN A 167 0.77 4.33 -3.86
CA GLN A 167 0.51 5.13 -5.08
C GLN A 167 0.67 4.36 -6.41
N LEU A 168 -0.09 4.79 -7.40
CA LEU A 168 0.18 4.72 -8.83
C LEU A 168 0.25 6.18 -9.30
N LEU A 169 1.38 6.52 -9.92
CA LEU A 169 2.01 7.85 -10.03
C LEU A 169 1.05 9.00 -10.40
N SER A 170 1.18 10.12 -9.69
CA SER A 170 0.77 11.45 -10.16
C SER A 170 1.73 12.50 -9.66
N SER A 171 2.17 13.35 -10.58
CA SER A 171 3.18 14.39 -10.48
C SER A 171 2.69 15.66 -9.75
N SER A 172 2.23 15.56 -8.51
CA SER A 172 1.90 16.72 -7.68
C SER A 172 2.84 16.83 -6.48
N ASN A 173 3.71 17.85 -6.53
CA ASN A 173 4.75 18.23 -5.56
C ASN A 173 4.24 18.74 -4.20
N THR A 174 3.10 18.28 -3.73
CA THR A 174 2.57 18.67 -2.42
C THR A 174 2.36 17.43 -1.59
N TYR A 175 3.49 16.81 -1.20
CA TYR A 175 3.50 15.67 -0.29
C TYR A 175 4.18 16.05 1.02
N VAL A 176 3.38 16.12 2.09
CA VAL A 176 3.83 16.32 3.48
C VAL A 176 4.06 14.93 4.10
N GLY A 177 4.99 14.16 3.54
CA GLY A 177 5.52 12.96 4.22
C GLY A 177 6.53 13.38 5.29
N LYS A 178 6.90 12.47 6.20
CA LYS A 178 8.05 12.69 7.10
C LYS A 178 9.33 12.61 6.26
N PRO A 179 9.97 13.74 5.91
CA PRO A 179 10.95 13.79 4.81
C PRO A 179 12.15 12.87 5.03
N TYR A 180 12.49 12.56 6.28
CA TYR A 180 13.65 11.75 6.66
C TYR A 180 13.56 10.27 6.24
N PHE A 181 12.36 9.70 6.13
CA PHE A 181 12.16 8.29 5.76
C PHE A 181 12.02 8.08 4.25
N LYS A 182 11.92 9.17 3.48
CA LYS A 182 11.63 9.14 2.06
C LYS A 182 12.87 8.74 1.25
N ALA A 183 12.71 7.77 0.36
CA ALA A 183 13.75 7.37 -0.57
C ALA A 183 14.12 8.52 -1.55
N PRO A 184 15.40 8.70 -1.87
CA PRO A 184 15.89 9.82 -2.66
C PRO A 184 15.34 9.85 -4.10
N GLU A 185 14.96 8.71 -4.66
CA GLU A 185 14.43 8.55 -6.01
C GLU A 185 12.94 8.89 -6.16
N ILE A 186 12.18 9.01 -5.06
CA ILE A 186 10.73 9.31 -5.14
C ILE A 186 10.48 10.65 -5.86
N ASP A 187 11.39 11.62 -5.73
CA ASP A 187 11.29 12.93 -6.37
C ASP A 187 11.69 12.95 -7.85
N LEU A 188 12.26 11.85 -8.37
CA LEU A 188 12.79 11.78 -9.72
C LEU A 188 11.77 11.24 -10.74
N GLY A 189 10.61 10.77 -10.29
CA GLY A 189 9.55 10.24 -11.17
C GLY A 189 10.00 9.03 -12.01
N THR A 190 11.01 8.30 -11.54
CA THR A 190 11.70 7.23 -12.28
C THR A 190 10.92 5.91 -12.31
N ASP A 191 11.27 5.09 -13.30
CA ASP A 191 10.61 3.86 -13.76
C ASP A 191 10.26 2.80 -12.69
N PHE A 192 9.20 2.04 -13.00
CA PHE A 192 8.49 1.03 -12.20
C PHE A 192 9.32 -0.06 -11.51
N ARG A 193 10.57 -0.31 -11.92
CA ARG A 193 11.42 -1.38 -11.36
C ARG A 193 11.87 -1.11 -9.91
N TYR A 194 11.91 0.15 -9.51
CA TYR A 194 12.49 0.57 -8.21
C TYR A 194 11.44 0.90 -7.16
N ASN A 195 10.18 0.60 -7.47
CA ASN A 195 9.07 1.03 -6.63
C ASN A 195 9.02 0.27 -5.30
N SER A 196 9.46 -1.00 -5.26
CA SER A 196 9.61 -1.76 -4.01
C SER A 196 10.73 -1.26 -3.11
N GLN A 197 11.81 -0.79 -3.76
CA GLN A 197 13.03 -0.37 -3.10
C GLN A 197 12.83 0.88 -2.24
N VAL A 198 11.81 1.70 -2.53
CA VAL A 198 11.52 2.88 -1.69
C VAL A 198 11.11 2.49 -0.27
N ASP A 199 10.37 1.38 -0.11
CA ASP A 199 9.99 0.86 1.21
C ASP A 199 11.23 0.27 1.90
N ILE A 200 12.15 -0.36 1.15
CA ILE A 200 13.42 -0.86 1.72
C ILE A 200 14.27 0.27 2.28
N TRP A 201 14.33 1.41 1.58
CA TRP A 201 15.00 2.60 2.10
C TRP A 201 14.36 3.07 3.41
N SER A 202 13.03 3.22 3.43
CA SER A 202 12.31 3.63 4.64
C SER A 202 12.52 2.66 5.81
N LEU A 203 12.55 1.34 5.53
CA LEU A 203 12.90 0.32 6.51
C LEU A 203 14.35 0.44 7.00
N GLY A 204 15.29 0.86 6.16
CA GLY A 204 16.67 1.15 6.56
C GLY A 204 16.74 2.33 7.52
N VAL A 205 15.97 3.39 7.27
CA VAL A 205 15.87 4.53 8.21
C VAL A 205 15.16 4.13 9.51
N ILE A 206 14.16 3.23 9.46
CA ILE A 206 13.53 2.65 10.66
C ILE A 206 14.54 1.80 11.45
N LEU A 207 15.35 0.97 10.79
CA LEU A 207 16.41 0.18 11.46
C LEU A 207 17.41 1.11 12.15
N TYR A 208 17.84 2.18 11.46
CA TYR A 208 18.69 3.21 12.07
C TYR A 208 18.02 3.81 13.32
N TYR A 209 16.75 4.20 13.21
CA TYR A 209 15.97 4.75 14.33
C TYR A 209 15.82 3.77 15.51
N LEU A 210 15.62 2.48 15.25
CA LEU A 210 15.59 1.47 16.31
C LEU A 210 16.95 1.33 17.01
N CYS A 211 18.05 1.51 16.29
CA CYS A 211 19.40 1.43 16.85
C CYS A 211 19.82 2.69 17.61
N THR A 212 19.34 3.88 17.22
CA THR A 212 19.91 5.17 17.71
C THR A 212 18.89 6.09 18.37
N LYS A 213 17.59 5.82 18.23
CA LYS A 213 16.49 6.75 18.54
C LYS A 213 16.52 8.06 17.73
N GLU A 214 17.37 8.12 16.69
CA GLU A 214 17.50 9.24 15.76
C GLU A 214 17.13 8.80 14.33
N TYR A 215 16.61 9.71 13.52
CA TYR A 215 16.35 9.50 12.08
C TYR A 215 17.20 10.42 11.19
N GLN A 216 18.11 11.17 11.81
CA GLN A 216 19.12 11.99 11.14
C GLN A 216 20.50 11.42 11.47
N TYR A 217 21.42 11.47 10.51
CA TYR A 217 22.81 11.13 10.75
C TYR A 217 23.61 12.43 10.70
N GLN A 218 24.35 12.77 11.75
CA GLN A 218 25.14 14.01 11.82
C GLN A 218 24.30 15.27 11.47
N SER A 219 23.08 15.36 12.03
CA SER A 219 22.12 16.45 11.82
C SER A 219 21.55 16.59 10.39
N ASN A 220 21.92 15.71 9.46
CA ASN A 220 21.43 15.71 8.09
C ASN A 220 20.54 14.49 7.86
N SER A 221 19.64 14.57 6.88
CA SER A 221 18.95 13.35 6.45
C SER A 221 19.95 12.41 5.79
N ILE A 222 19.76 11.10 6.00
CA ILE A 222 20.58 10.07 5.36
C ILE A 222 20.52 10.20 3.82
N ALA A 223 19.39 10.64 3.27
CA ALA A 223 19.22 10.87 1.83
C ALA A 223 20.13 12.00 1.32
N GLU A 224 20.24 13.12 2.04
CA GLU A 224 21.15 14.21 1.68
C GLU A 224 22.60 13.76 1.73
N ILE A 225 22.98 13.02 2.77
CA ILE A 225 24.34 12.49 2.93
C ILE A 225 24.70 11.57 1.76
N LYS A 226 23.84 10.59 1.45
CA LYS A 226 24.08 9.65 0.34
C LYS A 226 24.08 10.34 -1.02
N LYS A 227 23.33 11.43 -1.21
CA LYS A 227 23.39 12.25 -2.43
C LYS A 227 24.70 13.03 -2.57
N GLN A 228 25.29 13.46 -1.45
CA GLN A 228 26.58 14.16 -1.43
C GLN A 228 27.75 13.19 -1.60
N ASP A 229 27.65 12.02 -0.97
CA ASP A 229 28.66 10.96 -1.01
C ASP A 229 27.96 9.58 -1.00
N GLN A 230 27.86 8.97 -2.17
CA GLN A 230 27.17 7.69 -2.37
C GLN A 230 27.84 6.54 -1.59
N GLU A 231 29.16 6.61 -1.41
CA GLU A 231 29.97 5.61 -0.72
C GLU A 231 29.99 5.82 0.80
N LYS A 232 29.40 6.91 1.30
CA LYS A 232 29.38 7.22 2.72
C LYS A 232 28.76 6.09 3.53
N ILE A 233 29.53 5.47 4.41
CA ILE A 233 29.04 4.44 5.33
C ILE A 233 28.35 5.12 6.52
N ILE A 234 27.11 4.72 6.78
CA ILE A 234 26.36 5.10 7.99
C ILE A 234 26.81 4.17 9.11
N THR A 235 27.55 4.73 10.08
CA THR A 235 28.15 3.98 11.18
C THR A 235 27.19 3.83 12.36
N LEU A 236 27.18 2.67 13.01
CA LEU A 236 26.49 2.43 14.28
C LEU A 236 27.51 2.26 15.42
N GLN A 237 27.13 2.63 16.63
CA GLN A 237 27.98 2.53 17.82
C GLN A 237 27.68 1.24 18.61
N ASP A 238 28.61 0.90 19.50
CA ASP A 238 28.46 -0.12 20.54
C ASP A 238 27.91 -1.47 20.02
N GLU A 239 26.96 -2.05 20.75
CA GLU A 239 26.38 -3.35 20.45
C GLU A 239 25.55 -3.33 19.16
N GLN A 240 25.02 -2.18 18.72
CA GLN A 240 24.23 -2.05 17.50
C GLN A 240 25.07 -2.13 16.22
N LYS A 241 26.41 -2.14 16.32
CA LYS A 241 27.31 -2.31 15.17
C LYS A 241 27.05 -3.58 14.35
N ILE A 242 26.42 -4.59 14.96
CA ILE A 242 25.98 -5.81 14.27
C ILE A 242 25.04 -5.53 13.08
N PHE A 243 24.27 -4.44 13.11
CA PHE A 243 23.35 -4.04 12.04
C PHE A 243 23.99 -3.18 10.96
N GLU A 244 25.22 -2.68 11.15
CA GLU A 244 25.84 -1.67 10.29
C GLU A 244 25.94 -2.14 8.83
N GLN A 245 26.35 -3.39 8.63
CA GLN A 245 26.50 -3.95 7.29
C GLN A 245 25.15 -4.03 6.57
N LEU A 246 24.13 -4.58 7.24
CA LEU A 246 22.77 -4.67 6.71
C LEU A 246 22.18 -3.28 6.41
N LEU A 247 22.32 -2.37 7.37
CA LEU A 247 21.84 -0.99 7.26
C LEU A 247 22.38 -0.31 5.99
N ASN A 248 23.68 -0.45 5.71
CA ASN A 248 24.29 0.16 4.53
C ASN A 248 23.92 -0.53 3.21
N LYS A 249 23.51 -1.80 3.23
CA LYS A 249 22.93 -2.48 2.05
C LYS A 249 21.51 -1.96 1.76
N MET A 250 20.73 -1.64 2.79
CA MET A 250 19.39 -1.06 2.67
C MET A 250 19.41 0.42 2.24
N LEU A 251 20.44 1.17 2.64
CA LEU A 251 20.58 2.61 2.35
C LEU A 251 21.46 2.90 1.12
N GLN A 252 21.46 2.01 0.13
CA GLN A 252 22.12 2.27 -1.16
C GLN A 252 21.35 3.34 -1.95
N LEU A 253 22.08 4.35 -2.46
CA LEU A 253 21.50 5.45 -3.23
C LEU A 253 20.87 4.93 -4.52
N ASP A 254 21.61 4.09 -5.26
CA ASP A 254 21.10 3.41 -6.45
C ASP A 254 20.16 2.26 -6.02
N PRO A 255 18.86 2.33 -6.35
CA PRO A 255 17.90 1.29 -5.97
C PRO A 255 18.21 -0.08 -6.60
N ALA A 256 18.96 -0.13 -7.71
CA ALA A 256 19.38 -1.38 -8.35
C ALA A 256 20.46 -2.13 -7.56
N LEU A 257 21.23 -1.41 -6.73
CA LEU A 257 22.26 -1.97 -5.84
C LEU A 257 21.72 -2.22 -4.43
N ARG A 258 20.54 -1.70 -4.13
CA ARG A 258 19.88 -1.87 -2.83
C ARG A 258 19.38 -3.30 -2.69
N ILE A 259 19.62 -3.90 -1.53
CA ILE A 259 19.14 -5.24 -1.15
C ILE A 259 17.60 -5.32 -1.21
N ASP A 260 17.03 -6.50 -1.50
CA ASP A 260 15.57 -6.70 -1.51
C ASP A 260 15.01 -7.13 -0.13
N ALA A 261 13.68 -7.10 0.04
CA ALA A 261 13.02 -7.42 1.31
C ALA A 261 13.34 -8.82 1.86
N ILE A 262 13.46 -9.82 0.99
CA ILE A 262 13.72 -11.22 1.38
C ILE A 262 15.18 -11.36 1.85
N GLN A 263 16.10 -10.71 1.15
CA GLN A 263 17.50 -10.67 1.53
C GLN A 263 17.70 -9.91 2.87
N VAL A 264 16.97 -8.82 3.12
CA VAL A 264 16.96 -8.16 4.44
C VAL A 264 16.45 -9.12 5.53
N LEU A 265 15.33 -9.80 5.28
CA LEU A 265 14.77 -10.79 6.21
C LEU A 265 15.78 -11.88 6.55
N TYR A 266 16.49 -12.41 5.55
CA TYR A 266 17.55 -13.41 5.75
C TYR A 266 18.68 -12.91 6.66
N GLU A 267 19.21 -11.70 6.42
CA GLU A 267 20.28 -11.15 7.27
C GLU A 267 19.81 -10.89 8.71
N LEU A 268 18.57 -10.46 8.91
CA LEU A 268 17.99 -10.31 10.26
C LEU A 268 17.78 -11.65 10.95
N CYS A 269 17.42 -12.71 10.22
CA CYS A 269 17.30 -14.06 10.76
C CYS A 269 18.65 -14.56 11.28
N ILE A 270 19.74 -14.28 10.56
CA ILE A 270 21.11 -14.59 11.01
C ILE A 270 21.43 -13.83 12.30
N ILE A 271 21.15 -12.52 12.34
CA ILE A 271 21.42 -11.68 13.52
C ILE A 271 20.58 -12.13 14.73
N GLY A 272 19.31 -12.48 14.50
CA GLY A 272 18.38 -12.96 15.52
C GLY A 272 18.53 -14.44 15.89
N ASN A 273 19.43 -15.18 15.23
CA ASN A 273 19.58 -16.62 15.36
C ASN A 273 18.26 -17.40 15.18
N GLU A 274 17.50 -17.03 14.15
CA GLU A 274 16.24 -17.70 13.78
C GLU A 274 16.34 -18.33 12.38
N PRO A 275 15.66 -19.46 12.13
CA PRO A 275 15.59 -20.04 10.79
C PRO A 275 14.71 -19.19 9.87
N LEU A 276 15.17 -18.93 8.64
CA LEU A 276 14.45 -18.14 7.65
C LEU A 276 13.09 -18.78 7.30
N GLU A 277 13.01 -20.11 7.27
CA GLU A 277 11.83 -20.88 6.88
C GLU A 277 10.63 -20.60 7.79
N LYS A 278 10.88 -20.33 9.08
CA LYS A 278 9.85 -19.93 10.07
C LYS A 278 9.12 -18.66 9.66
N HIS A 279 9.77 -17.82 8.85
CA HIS A 279 9.25 -16.51 8.44
C HIS A 279 8.75 -16.47 7.00
N LEU A 280 9.09 -17.47 6.18
CA LEU A 280 8.74 -17.51 4.76
C LEU A 280 7.45 -18.27 4.43
N GLU A 281 6.98 -19.21 5.25
CA GLU A 281 5.77 -20.00 4.93
C GLU A 281 4.81 -20.19 6.11
N ILE A 282 3.55 -19.73 5.93
CA ILE A 282 2.25 -20.47 5.94
C ILE A 282 1.13 -19.40 5.87
N GLU A 283 0.67 -19.05 4.67
CA GLU A 283 -0.62 -18.36 4.42
C GLU A 283 -1.50 -19.13 3.42
N GLU A 284 -1.33 -20.45 3.28
CA GLU A 284 -2.23 -21.30 2.46
C GLU A 284 -3.11 -22.30 3.22
N GLU A 285 -3.06 -22.39 4.56
CA GLU A 285 -3.99 -23.28 5.29
C GLU A 285 -5.02 -22.53 6.13
N LYS A 286 -6.20 -22.31 5.52
CA LYS A 286 -7.51 -22.45 6.20
C LYS A 286 -8.77 -22.51 5.33
N GLU A 287 -8.68 -22.53 4.00
CA GLU A 287 -9.82 -22.90 3.15
C GLU A 287 -9.32 -23.79 2.00
N TYR A 288 -9.39 -25.11 2.16
CA TYR A 288 -9.82 -26.13 1.17
C TYR A 288 -9.37 -27.52 1.65
N ASN A 289 -10.27 -28.21 2.37
CA ASN A 289 -10.18 -29.65 2.56
C ASN A 289 -10.46 -30.35 1.22
N HIS A 290 -9.45 -30.90 0.55
CA HIS A 290 -9.60 -32.11 -0.27
C HIS A 290 -8.28 -32.91 -0.39
N ASN A 291 -8.45 -34.24 -0.39
CA ASN A 291 -7.50 -35.33 -0.14
C ASN A 291 -6.09 -35.26 -0.78
N PRO A 292 -5.08 -35.90 -0.15
CA PRO A 292 -3.69 -35.84 -0.61
C PRO A 292 -3.35 -37.00 -1.56
N THR A 293 -2.84 -36.69 -2.75
CA THR A 293 -1.96 -37.59 -3.50
C THR A 293 -1.02 -36.79 -4.40
N SER A 294 0.24 -36.66 -3.98
CA SER A 294 1.48 -36.83 -4.77
C SER A 294 2.59 -35.94 -4.21
N ASN A 295 3.61 -36.57 -3.63
CA ASN A 295 4.90 -35.94 -3.32
C ASN A 295 5.50 -35.35 -4.61
N VAL A 296 5.59 -34.03 -4.68
CA VAL A 296 6.40 -33.33 -5.67
C VAL A 296 7.30 -32.34 -4.92
N ASP A 297 8.60 -32.47 -5.17
CA ASP A 297 9.73 -31.87 -4.49
C ASP A 297 9.64 -30.34 -4.28
N VAL A 298 9.48 -29.95 -3.01
CA VAL A 298 9.54 -28.56 -2.50
C VAL A 298 10.90 -27.88 -2.78
N LYS A 299 11.94 -28.65 -3.13
CA LYS A 299 13.26 -28.11 -3.51
C LYS A 299 13.28 -27.39 -4.87
N SER A 300 12.27 -27.58 -5.73
CA SER A 300 12.27 -27.01 -7.08
C SER A 300 11.73 -25.58 -7.20
N ALA A 301 10.92 -25.11 -6.23
CA ALA A 301 10.34 -23.77 -6.28
C ALA A 301 11.33 -22.70 -5.76
N PHE A 302 12.11 -23.04 -4.74
CA PHE A 302 13.08 -22.16 -4.10
C PHE A 302 14.29 -21.82 -4.99
N ALA A 303 14.69 -22.74 -5.87
CA ALA A 303 15.79 -22.50 -6.83
C ALA A 303 15.41 -21.56 -7.98
N GLN A 304 14.12 -21.25 -8.18
CA GLN A 304 13.67 -20.39 -9.28
C GLN A 304 13.56 -18.91 -8.89
N THR A 305 13.55 -18.59 -7.60
CA THR A 305 13.43 -17.20 -7.10
C THR A 305 14.78 -16.45 -7.08
N ILE A 306 15.92 -17.16 -7.20
CA ILE A 306 17.27 -16.57 -7.09
C ILE A 306 17.89 -16.18 -8.45
N GLN A 307 17.15 -16.22 -9.56
CA GLN A 307 17.64 -15.71 -10.84
C GLN A 307 16.58 -14.90 -11.57
N SER A 308 16.67 -13.56 -11.54
CA SER A 308 16.66 -12.76 -12.78
C SER A 308 16.86 -11.26 -12.48
N THR A 309 18.12 -10.85 -12.32
CA THR A 309 18.55 -9.57 -12.88
C THR A 309 18.86 -9.82 -14.36
N ASN A 310 18.17 -9.10 -15.23
CA ASN A 310 18.11 -9.21 -16.70
C ASN A 310 17.19 -10.31 -17.23
N ALA A 311 16.48 -10.01 -18.33
CA ALA A 311 15.61 -10.94 -19.03
C ALA A 311 16.38 -12.19 -19.44
N ILE A 312 16.08 -13.33 -18.80
CA ILE A 312 16.66 -14.62 -19.18
C ILE A 312 15.60 -15.35 -20.04
N TRP A 313 15.95 -15.62 -21.29
CA TRP A 313 15.21 -16.58 -22.09
C TRP A 313 15.34 -17.95 -21.44
N LYS A 314 14.28 -18.42 -20.79
CA LYS A 314 14.23 -19.76 -20.19
C LYS A 314 13.39 -20.66 -21.09
N ASN A 315 13.97 -21.75 -21.60
CA ASN A 315 13.31 -22.69 -22.51
C ASN A 315 12.67 -22.05 -23.76
N ASN A 316 13.36 -21.10 -24.41
CA ASN A 316 12.86 -20.31 -25.56
C ASN A 316 11.61 -19.45 -25.26
N LEU A 317 11.22 -19.28 -23.99
CA LEU A 317 10.14 -18.41 -23.56
C LEU A 317 10.70 -17.19 -22.81
N LYS A 318 10.03 -16.04 -22.96
CA LYS A 318 10.37 -14.84 -22.20
C LYS A 318 9.96 -15.02 -20.75
N ASP A 319 10.89 -14.83 -19.83
CA ASP A 319 10.66 -14.92 -18.38
C ASP A 319 11.36 -13.73 -17.71
N GLY A 320 10.77 -13.22 -16.62
CA GLY A 320 11.23 -12.01 -15.93
C GLY A 320 10.83 -10.69 -16.61
N TYR A 321 11.43 -9.58 -16.20
CA TYR A 321 11.05 -8.23 -16.67
C TYR A 321 11.61 -7.91 -18.06
N GLY A 322 10.79 -7.36 -18.95
CA GLY A 322 11.24 -7.00 -20.31
C GLY A 322 10.29 -6.05 -21.04
N ARG A 323 10.65 -5.74 -22.30
CA ARG A 323 9.82 -4.95 -23.23
C ARG A 323 9.44 -5.79 -24.44
N GLN A 324 8.17 -5.79 -24.82
CA GLN A 324 7.66 -6.43 -26.03
C GLN A 324 6.88 -5.44 -26.89
N ILE A 325 7.30 -5.29 -28.13
CA ILE A 325 6.54 -4.59 -29.16
C ILE A 325 5.58 -5.61 -29.77
N TYR A 326 4.29 -5.28 -29.82
CA TYR A 326 3.26 -6.14 -30.43
C TYR A 326 2.96 -5.69 -31.87
N ASP A 327 2.82 -4.39 -32.08
CA ASP A 327 2.62 -3.78 -33.39
C ASP A 327 3.16 -2.34 -33.41
N ILE A 328 3.02 -1.66 -34.55
CA ILE A 328 3.37 -0.24 -34.67
C ILE A 328 2.43 0.57 -33.77
N GLY A 329 2.95 0.97 -32.61
CA GLY A 329 2.26 1.81 -31.63
C GLY A 329 1.89 1.09 -30.33
N SER A 330 1.80 -0.24 -30.30
CA SER A 330 1.53 -0.98 -29.06
C SER A 330 2.76 -1.72 -28.53
N TYR A 331 3.06 -1.49 -27.25
CA TYR A 331 4.14 -2.20 -26.57
C TYR A 331 3.84 -2.39 -25.08
N TYR A 332 4.40 -3.45 -24.52
CA TYR A 332 4.36 -3.75 -23.09
C TYR A 332 5.74 -3.60 -22.49
N ILE A 333 5.80 -3.10 -21.26
CA ILE A 333 6.98 -3.11 -20.40
C ILE A 333 6.53 -3.68 -19.06
N GLY A 334 7.13 -4.78 -18.63
CA GLY A 334 6.75 -5.44 -17.38
C GLY A 334 7.24 -6.87 -17.29
N GLU A 335 6.72 -7.58 -16.31
CA GLU A 335 7.06 -8.96 -16.03
C GLU A 335 6.43 -9.95 -17.03
N PHE A 336 7.19 -11.00 -17.33
CA PHE A 336 6.77 -12.13 -18.15
C PHE A 336 6.95 -13.42 -17.36
N LYS A 337 6.04 -14.37 -17.59
CA LYS A 337 6.16 -15.75 -17.15
C LYS A 337 5.72 -16.67 -18.28
N ASN A 338 6.57 -17.62 -18.66
CA ASN A 338 6.31 -18.54 -19.77
C ASN A 338 5.89 -17.84 -21.08
N GLY A 339 6.53 -16.71 -21.40
CA GLY A 339 6.26 -15.94 -22.62
C GLY A 339 5.00 -15.07 -22.59
N LYS A 340 4.24 -15.08 -21.49
CA LYS A 340 3.02 -14.28 -21.32
C LYS A 340 3.26 -13.15 -20.32
N ARG A 341 2.53 -12.04 -20.47
CA ARG A 341 2.52 -10.98 -19.43
C ARG A 341 1.98 -11.58 -18.14
N ASN A 342 2.74 -11.42 -17.07
CA ASN A 342 2.41 -11.98 -15.76
C ASN A 342 3.08 -11.10 -14.71
N GLY A 343 2.46 -10.86 -13.56
CA GLY A 343 2.98 -9.88 -12.59
C GLY A 343 2.61 -8.44 -13.00
N TYR A 344 3.36 -7.45 -12.54
CA TYR A 344 3.03 -6.05 -12.82
C TYR A 344 3.58 -5.59 -14.18
N GLY A 345 2.82 -4.76 -14.88
CA GLY A 345 3.37 -4.09 -16.06
C GLY A 345 2.46 -3.08 -16.73
N LYS A 346 3.06 -2.37 -17.67
CA LYS A 346 2.46 -1.26 -18.40
C LYS A 346 2.32 -1.62 -19.87
N PHE A 347 1.09 -1.52 -20.37
CA PHE A 347 0.77 -1.70 -21.78
C PHE A 347 0.38 -0.36 -22.38
N TYR A 348 1.13 0.05 -23.40
CA TYR A 348 0.85 1.19 -24.24
C TYR A 348 0.10 0.67 -25.45
N TYR A 349 -1.10 1.17 -25.66
CA TYR A 349 -1.94 0.80 -26.79
C TYR A 349 -1.67 1.73 -27.97
N LYS A 350 -1.85 1.22 -29.19
CA LYS A 350 -1.71 1.99 -30.44
C LYS A 350 -2.60 3.23 -30.49
N ASP A 351 -3.77 3.19 -29.86
CA ASP A 351 -4.67 4.34 -29.73
C ASP A 351 -4.14 5.38 -28.72
N GLY A 352 -3.00 5.19 -28.08
CA GLY A 352 -2.47 6.08 -27.06
C GLY A 352 -3.09 5.89 -25.67
N SER A 353 -4.03 4.95 -25.51
CA SER A 353 -4.47 4.50 -24.19
C SER A 353 -3.33 3.77 -23.48
N ILE A 354 -3.40 3.72 -22.15
CA ILE A 354 -2.38 3.10 -21.31
C ILE A 354 -3.08 2.29 -20.23
N TYR A 355 -2.66 1.04 -20.06
CA TYR A 355 -2.98 0.27 -18.86
C TYR A 355 -1.69 0.02 -18.06
N GLU A 356 -1.81 0.08 -16.75
CA GLU A 356 -0.73 -0.18 -15.82
C GLU A 356 -1.31 -0.91 -14.61
N GLY A 357 -0.89 -2.14 -14.35
CA GLY A 357 -1.48 -2.97 -13.30
C GLY A 357 -1.01 -4.41 -13.37
N GLN A 358 -1.63 -5.30 -12.59
CA GLN A 358 -1.28 -6.71 -12.63
C GLN A 358 -1.82 -7.40 -13.88
N TRP A 359 -1.05 -8.40 -14.31
CA TRP A 359 -1.34 -9.28 -15.41
C TRP A 359 -1.25 -10.72 -14.93
N VAL A 360 -2.17 -11.56 -15.38
CA VAL A 360 -2.10 -13.01 -15.23
C VAL A 360 -2.36 -13.62 -16.59
N ASN A 361 -1.34 -14.25 -17.16
CA ASN A 361 -1.44 -14.92 -18.47
C ASN A 361 -2.03 -14.01 -19.56
N ASP A 362 -1.48 -12.81 -19.73
CA ASP A 362 -1.92 -11.77 -20.69
C ASP A 362 -3.25 -11.08 -20.40
N ILE A 363 -3.89 -11.40 -19.28
CA ILE A 363 -5.16 -10.83 -18.85
C ILE A 363 -4.93 -9.84 -17.71
N LYS A 364 -5.59 -8.68 -17.76
CA LYS A 364 -5.54 -7.68 -16.67
C LYS A 364 -6.23 -8.25 -15.44
N GLU A 365 -5.56 -8.17 -14.30
CA GLU A 365 -6.01 -8.72 -13.03
C GLU A 365 -5.62 -7.76 -11.89
N GLY A 366 -6.13 -7.97 -10.68
CA GLY A 366 -5.73 -7.20 -9.50
C GLY A 366 -6.08 -5.71 -9.58
N LEU A 367 -5.27 -4.84 -8.99
CA LEU A 367 -5.41 -3.38 -9.04
C LEU A 367 -4.70 -2.79 -10.27
N GLY A 368 -5.45 -2.06 -11.09
CA GLY A 368 -4.91 -1.47 -12.30
C GLY A 368 -5.41 -0.06 -12.53
N PHE A 369 -4.51 0.75 -13.06
CA PHE A 369 -4.79 2.04 -13.65
C PHE A 369 -4.98 1.90 -15.16
N TYR A 370 -6.01 2.53 -15.69
CA TYR A 370 -6.24 2.66 -17.11
C TYR A 370 -6.48 4.13 -17.46
N LYS A 371 -5.70 4.65 -18.41
CA LYS A 371 -5.90 5.96 -19.02
C LYS A 371 -6.37 5.76 -20.44
N TRP A 372 -7.55 6.25 -20.76
CA TRP A 372 -8.07 6.27 -22.11
C TRP A 372 -7.46 7.43 -22.90
N ILE A 373 -7.30 7.28 -24.22
CA ILE A 373 -6.86 8.36 -25.12
C ILE A 373 -7.70 9.64 -24.95
N LYS A 374 -9.00 9.49 -24.68
CA LYS A 374 -9.92 10.62 -24.51
C LYS A 374 -9.66 11.44 -23.24
N GLY A 375 -8.78 10.97 -22.36
CA GLY A 375 -8.36 11.67 -21.14
C GLY A 375 -9.01 11.12 -19.86
N ASP A 376 -10.06 10.31 -20.00
CA ASP A 376 -10.66 9.59 -18.87
C ASP A 376 -9.62 8.65 -18.24
N GLN A 377 -9.75 8.41 -16.94
CA GLN A 377 -8.86 7.57 -16.16
C GLN A 377 -9.67 6.69 -15.21
N TYR A 378 -9.13 5.52 -14.88
CA TYR A 378 -9.71 4.59 -13.92
C TYR A 378 -8.61 3.97 -13.09
N CYS A 379 -8.81 3.88 -11.79
CA CYS A 379 -7.97 3.15 -10.86
C CYS A 379 -8.89 2.25 -10.04
N GLY A 380 -8.71 0.94 -10.12
CA GLY A 380 -9.57 0.01 -9.39
C GLY A 380 -9.27 -1.43 -9.72
N GLN A 381 -10.12 -2.32 -9.23
CA GLN A 381 -9.91 -3.74 -9.41
C GLN A 381 -10.32 -4.22 -10.82
N TRP A 382 -9.50 -5.13 -11.36
CA TRP A 382 -9.63 -5.84 -12.61
C TRP A 382 -9.71 -7.33 -12.31
N VAL A 383 -10.66 -8.00 -12.94
CA VAL A 383 -10.80 -9.45 -12.89
C VAL A 383 -11.14 -9.93 -14.29
N ASN A 384 -10.36 -10.87 -14.81
CA ASN A 384 -10.52 -11.40 -16.16
C ASN A 384 -10.59 -10.29 -17.24
N GLY A 385 -9.78 -9.25 -17.11
CA GLY A 385 -9.75 -8.15 -18.08
C GLY A 385 -10.85 -7.09 -17.91
N GLN A 386 -11.76 -7.25 -16.95
CA GLN A 386 -12.91 -6.37 -16.74
C GLN A 386 -12.82 -5.64 -15.40
N ARG A 387 -13.36 -4.42 -15.34
CA ARG A 387 -13.50 -3.67 -14.08
C ARG A 387 -14.47 -4.40 -13.17
N LYS A 388 -14.02 -4.73 -11.96
CA LYS A 388 -14.81 -5.42 -10.93
C LYS A 388 -14.42 -4.91 -9.55
N GLY A 389 -15.34 -4.85 -8.59
CA GLY A 389 -15.06 -4.33 -7.25
C GLY A 389 -14.99 -2.80 -7.22
N VAL A 390 -14.35 -2.22 -6.20
CA VAL A 390 -14.30 -0.78 -6.02
C VAL A 390 -13.28 -0.14 -6.98
N GLY A 391 -13.63 1.01 -7.57
CA GLY A 391 -12.67 1.82 -8.32
C GLY A 391 -13.10 3.28 -8.47
N VAL A 392 -12.12 4.14 -8.75
CA VAL A 392 -12.30 5.56 -9.08
C VAL A 392 -12.14 5.76 -10.57
N SER A 393 -13.08 6.46 -11.21
CA SER A 393 -12.96 7.01 -12.54
C SER A 393 -12.85 8.53 -12.49
N THR A 394 -11.83 9.09 -13.12
CA THR A 394 -11.73 10.54 -13.35
C THR A 394 -12.05 10.80 -14.81
N LEU A 395 -13.11 11.57 -15.08
CA LEU A 395 -13.47 11.95 -16.44
C LEU A 395 -12.57 13.07 -16.95
N LYS A 396 -12.52 13.24 -18.29
CA LYS A 396 -11.78 14.33 -18.94
C LYS A 396 -12.16 15.71 -18.43
N ASN A 397 -13.45 15.94 -18.15
CA ASN A 397 -13.89 17.22 -17.59
C ASN A 397 -13.33 17.45 -16.18
N GLY A 398 -12.91 16.37 -15.49
CA GLY A 398 -12.27 16.28 -14.18
C GLY A 398 -13.23 15.86 -13.07
N ASP A 399 -14.47 15.49 -13.43
CA ASP A 399 -15.41 14.85 -12.51
C ASP A 399 -14.88 13.51 -12.04
N ILE A 400 -15.17 13.18 -10.80
CA ILE A 400 -14.70 11.95 -10.16
C ILE A 400 -15.91 11.08 -9.83
N TYR A 401 -15.77 9.80 -10.14
CA TYR A 401 -16.73 8.76 -9.81
C TYR A 401 -16.04 7.65 -9.05
N LEU A 402 -16.39 7.51 -7.80
CA LEU A 402 -16.09 6.33 -7.02
C LEU A 402 -17.29 5.38 -7.07
N GLY A 403 -17.10 4.08 -7.22
CA GLY A 403 -18.17 3.11 -7.01
C GLY A 403 -17.72 1.66 -7.17
N GLN A 404 -18.65 0.73 -6.98
CA GLN A 404 -18.42 -0.68 -7.28
C GLN A 404 -18.78 -1.00 -8.73
N PHE A 405 -18.04 -1.92 -9.32
CA PHE A 405 -18.23 -2.41 -10.67
C PHE A 405 -18.49 -3.92 -10.65
N ILE A 406 -19.43 -4.37 -11.47
CA ILE A 406 -19.63 -5.79 -11.81
C ILE A 406 -19.66 -5.88 -13.33
N ASN A 407 -18.71 -6.61 -13.91
CA ASN A 407 -18.58 -6.80 -15.36
C ASN A 407 -18.60 -5.46 -16.14
N ASN A 408 -17.83 -4.47 -15.67
CA ASN A 408 -17.80 -3.10 -16.19
C ASN A 408 -19.05 -2.23 -15.96
N LEU A 409 -20.12 -2.75 -15.36
CA LEU A 409 -21.34 -1.99 -15.01
C LEU A 409 -21.24 -1.48 -13.57
N HIS A 410 -21.75 -0.27 -13.33
CA HIS A 410 -21.89 0.30 -12.00
C HIS A 410 -22.90 -0.51 -11.18
N HIS A 411 -22.53 -0.82 -9.95
CA HIS A 411 -23.35 -1.53 -8.98
C HIS A 411 -23.05 -0.97 -7.57
N GLY A 412 -23.99 -1.07 -6.63
CA GLY A 412 -23.81 -0.61 -5.25
C GLY A 412 -23.75 0.92 -5.11
N ILE A 413 -23.11 1.41 -4.05
CA ILE A 413 -22.96 2.85 -3.83
C ILE A 413 -21.91 3.45 -4.76
N ARG A 414 -22.24 4.59 -5.34
CA ARG A 414 -21.41 5.45 -6.17
C ARG A 414 -21.34 6.82 -5.54
N LEU A 415 -20.13 7.35 -5.42
CA LEU A 415 -19.85 8.71 -5.02
C LEU A 415 -19.42 9.51 -6.26
N TYR A 416 -20.18 10.53 -6.61
CA TYR A 416 -19.87 11.49 -7.67
C TYR A 416 -19.37 12.78 -7.05
N ILE A 417 -18.32 13.35 -7.63
CA ILE A 417 -17.78 14.65 -7.24
C ILE A 417 -17.61 15.48 -8.50
N ALA A 418 -18.41 16.52 -8.61
CA ALA A 418 -18.31 17.48 -9.70
C ALA A 418 -17.06 18.35 -9.51
N LYS A 419 -16.30 18.55 -10.59
CA LYS A 419 -15.08 19.37 -10.52
C LYS A 419 -15.36 20.84 -10.26
N ASP A 420 -16.39 21.37 -10.90
CA ASP A 420 -16.55 22.82 -11.09
C ASP A 420 -17.18 23.51 -9.87
N ASP A 421 -18.01 22.81 -9.10
CA ASP A 421 -18.66 23.32 -7.90
C ASP A 421 -18.35 22.49 -6.64
N GLY A 422 -17.63 21.37 -6.76
CA GLY A 422 -17.35 20.48 -5.63
C GLY A 422 -18.60 19.79 -5.07
N GLN A 423 -19.71 19.75 -5.82
CA GLN A 423 -20.89 19.01 -5.44
C GLN A 423 -20.53 17.54 -5.25
N ILE A 424 -20.91 16.98 -4.11
CA ILE A 424 -20.68 15.57 -3.78
C ILE A 424 -22.04 14.88 -3.74
N GLU A 425 -22.19 13.78 -4.48
CA GLU A 425 -23.41 12.99 -4.48
C GLU A 425 -23.10 11.53 -4.22
N ILE A 426 -23.75 10.95 -3.21
CA ILE A 426 -23.74 9.52 -2.96
C ILE A 426 -25.05 8.95 -3.50
N ARG A 427 -24.97 8.02 -4.45
CA ARG A 427 -26.10 7.41 -5.15
C ARG A 427 -25.93 5.90 -5.18
N LYS A 428 -27.01 5.13 -5.14
CA LYS A 428 -26.98 3.67 -5.24
C LYS A 428 -27.45 3.22 -6.62
N TYR A 429 -26.73 2.26 -7.20
CA TYR A 429 -27.00 1.73 -8.52
C TYR A 429 -27.15 0.21 -8.50
N GLU A 430 -27.92 -0.32 -9.44
CA GLU A 430 -27.96 -1.74 -9.78
C GLU A 430 -27.85 -1.90 -11.30
N ASN A 431 -26.75 -2.47 -11.77
CA ASN A 431 -26.48 -2.72 -13.20
C ASN A 431 -26.65 -1.45 -14.06
N ASN A 432 -25.99 -0.35 -13.66
CA ASN A 432 -26.10 1.01 -14.21
C ASN A 432 -27.43 1.75 -13.99
N ASN A 433 -28.47 1.12 -13.42
CA ASN A 433 -29.72 1.82 -13.11
C ASN A 433 -29.61 2.53 -11.76
N LEU A 434 -29.94 3.81 -11.71
CA LEU A 434 -30.02 4.56 -10.46
C LEU A 434 -31.21 4.05 -9.64
N ILE A 435 -30.94 3.59 -8.41
CA ILE A 435 -31.95 3.13 -7.47
C ILE A 435 -32.38 4.27 -6.54
N GLU A 436 -31.43 4.95 -5.92
CA GLU A 436 -31.68 6.03 -4.97
C GLU A 436 -30.50 7.00 -4.87
N THR A 437 -30.78 8.27 -4.54
CA THR A 437 -29.76 9.24 -4.11
C THR A 437 -29.73 9.25 -2.59
N LEU A 438 -28.62 8.81 -2.01
CA LEU A 438 -28.43 8.63 -0.57
C LEU A 438 -27.99 9.91 0.15
N LEU A 439 -27.13 10.68 -0.50
CA LEU A 439 -26.62 11.94 0.03
C LEU A 439 -26.37 12.89 -1.14
N LYS A 440 -26.76 14.15 -0.97
CA LYS A 440 -26.42 15.23 -1.89
C LYS A 440 -25.89 16.40 -1.08
N ILE A 441 -24.64 16.72 -1.34
CA ILE A 441 -23.90 17.75 -0.65
C ILE A 441 -23.72 18.87 -1.66
N GLU A 442 -24.51 19.93 -1.48
CA GLU A 442 -24.35 21.14 -2.28
C GLU A 442 -23.27 22.01 -1.62
N ASN A 443 -22.42 22.61 -2.44
CA ASN A 443 -21.42 23.52 -1.94
C ASN A 443 -22.09 24.85 -1.56
N ALA A 444 -21.89 25.31 -0.34
CA ALA A 444 -22.51 26.54 0.19
C ALA A 444 -21.82 27.83 -0.30
N GLN A 445 -21.11 27.78 -1.43
CA GLN A 445 -20.59 28.97 -2.09
C GLN A 445 -21.57 29.41 -3.19
N LYS A 446 -22.63 30.10 -2.74
CA LYS A 446 -23.22 31.20 -3.50
C LYS A 446 -23.00 32.49 -2.72
#